data_AF-A0A183CS00-F1
#
_entry.id   AF-A0A183CS00-F1
#
_cell.length_a   1.000
_cell.length_b   1.000
_cell.length_c   1.000
_cell.angle_alpha   90.00
_cell.angle_beta   90.00
_cell.angle_gamma   90.00
#
_symmetry.space_group_name_H-M   'P 1'
#
loop_
_entity.id
_entity.type
_entity.pdbx_description
1 polymer ?
#
loop_
_entity_poly.entity_id
_entity_poly.type
_entity_poly.pdbx_seq_one_letter_code
_entity_poly.pdbx_strand_id
1 'polypeptide(L)'
;MPEFVTGTFGKLKEAFVNASSSVSYVVRVDAYLAHMEPFVVENGATRECLTLHRARGDAWMLERGPIDRDEQQWAVWTREAMEEKIGPNLLHFEFGDRDIG
;
A
#
# COMPACT_ATOMS: atom_id res chain seq x y z
N MET A 1 22.05 -0.50 2.91
CA MET A 1 20.65 -0.15 2.63
C MET A 1 20.48 1.33 2.92
N PRO A 2 19.83 2.14 2.07
CA PRO A 2 19.53 3.48 2.50
C PRO A 2 18.46 3.38 3.60
N GLU A 3 18.78 3.87 4.80
CA GLU A 3 17.93 3.89 6.00
C GLU A 3 16.57 4.57 5.75
N PHE A 4 16.46 5.29 4.64
CA PHE A 4 15.31 6.04 4.18
C PHE A 4 14.05 5.20 3.93
N VAL A 5 14.13 4.08 3.21
CA VAL A 5 12.95 3.28 2.82
C VAL A 5 12.26 2.69 4.05
N THR A 6 13.03 2.17 4.99
CA THR A 6 12.52 1.64 6.27
C THR A 6 11.87 2.75 7.09
N GLY A 7 12.46 3.96 7.10
CA GLY A 7 11.89 5.14 7.76
C GLY A 7 10.55 5.58 7.18
N THR A 8 10.40 5.56 5.86
CA THR A 8 9.15 5.94 5.17
C THR A 8 7.99 5.02 5.55
N PHE A 9 8.19 3.70 5.51
CA PHE A 9 7.14 2.77 5.92
C PHE A 9 6.89 2.76 7.42
N GLY A 10 7.90 3.05 8.25
CA GLY A 10 7.72 3.30 9.68
C GLY A 10 6.75 4.45 9.93
N LYS A 11 6.97 5.59 9.28
CA LYS A 11 6.08 6.77 9.36
C LYS A 11 4.68 6.47 8.82
N LEU A 12 4.57 5.69 7.74
CA LEU A 12 3.26 5.29 7.19
C LEU A 12 2.45 4.47 8.21
N LYS A 13 3.07 3.48 8.86
CA LYS A 13 2.41 2.67 9.89
C LYS A 13 1.94 3.53 11.06
N GLU A 14 2.79 4.43 11.54
CA GLU A 14 2.46 5.37 12.62
C GLU A 14 1.31 6.30 12.22
N ALA A 15 1.35 6.89 11.02
CA ALA A 15 0.28 7.75 10.51
C ALA A 15 -1.04 6.98 10.36
N PHE A 16 -0.99 5.72 9.93
CA PHE A 16 -2.17 4.86 9.82
C PHE A 16 -2.80 4.54 11.18
N VAL A 17 -2.00 4.18 12.19
CA VAL A 17 -2.50 3.89 13.56
C VAL A 17 -3.14 5.12 14.20
N ASN A 18 -2.62 6.32 13.91
CA ASN A 18 -3.17 7.58 14.41
C ASN A 18 -4.31 8.15 13.56
N ALA A 19 -4.65 7.54 12.43
CA ALA A 19 -5.72 8.03 11.57
C ALA A 19 -7.09 7.87 12.25
N SER A 20 -7.89 8.93 12.21
CA SER A 20 -9.27 8.94 12.74
C SER A 20 -10.34 8.85 11.66
N SER A 21 -9.95 8.91 10.38
CA SER A 21 -10.84 8.75 9.23
C SER A 21 -10.59 7.41 8.57
N SER A 22 -11.68 6.76 8.14
CA SER A 22 -11.64 5.53 7.35
C SER A 22 -11.49 5.87 5.86
N VAL A 23 -10.60 5.14 5.18
CA VAL A 23 -10.43 5.21 3.73
C VAL A 23 -9.95 3.85 3.24
N SER A 24 -10.48 3.43 2.10
CA SER A 24 -10.10 2.18 1.46
C SER A 24 -9.35 2.45 0.16
N TYR A 25 -8.21 1.79 -0.02
CA TYR A 25 -7.42 1.87 -1.25
C TYR A 25 -6.56 0.63 -1.44
N VAL A 26 -6.20 0.41 -2.70
CA VAL A 26 -5.23 -0.60 -3.14
C VAL A 26 -4.23 0.11 -4.04
N VAL A 27 -2.95 0.02 -3.69
CA VAL A 27 -1.86 0.69 -4.39
C VAL A 27 -0.79 -0.32 -4.77
N ARG A 28 -0.45 -0.35 -6.06
CA ARG A 28 0.74 -1.05 -6.56
C ARG A 28 1.98 -0.19 -6.29
N VAL A 29 2.99 -0.81 -5.70
CA VAL A 29 4.28 -0.18 -5.42
C VAL A 29 5.34 -0.88 -6.26
N ASP A 30 5.82 -0.19 -7.30
CA ASP A 30 6.91 -0.66 -8.16
C ASP A 30 8.23 -0.12 -7.64
N ALA A 31 8.81 -0.83 -6.67
CA ALA A 31 10.08 -0.44 -6.08
C ALA A 31 10.91 -1.69 -5.76
N TYR A 32 12.23 -1.56 -5.92
CA TYR A 32 13.16 -2.62 -5.55
C TYR A 32 13.32 -2.69 -4.02
N LEU A 33 12.37 -3.35 -3.36
CA LEU A 33 12.29 -3.50 -1.91
C LEU A 33 12.91 -4.83 -1.44
N ALA A 34 14.16 -5.11 -1.85
CA ALA A 34 14.79 -6.43 -1.70
C ALA A 34 14.77 -6.98 -0.27
N HIS A 35 14.97 -6.13 0.74
CA HIS A 35 15.00 -6.52 2.16
C HIS A 35 13.78 -6.07 2.95
N MET A 36 12.72 -5.62 2.27
CA MET A 36 11.48 -5.30 2.94
C MET A 36 10.73 -6.59 3.27
N GLU A 37 10.16 -6.63 4.47
CA GLU A 37 9.28 -7.72 4.89
C GLU A 37 7.81 -7.30 4.73
N PRO A 38 6.94 -8.21 4.25
CA PRO A 38 5.50 -8.02 4.31
C PRO A 38 5.04 -7.70 5.72
N PHE A 39 3.99 -6.89 5.86
CA PHE A 39 3.44 -6.56 7.17
C PHE A 39 1.92 -6.40 7.14
N VAL A 40 1.33 -6.51 8.33
CA VAL A 40 -0.06 -6.18 8.62
C VAL A 40 -0.06 -5.28 9.86
N VAL A 41 -0.79 -4.17 9.80
CA VAL A 41 -1.02 -3.27 10.93
C VAL A 41 -2.51 -3.02 11.03
N GLU A 42 -3.06 -3.13 12.23
CA GLU A 42 -4.46 -2.86 12.50
C GLU A 42 -4.63 -1.52 13.20
N ASN A 43 -5.65 -0.76 12.79
CA ASN A 43 -6.12 0.40 13.52
C ASN A 43 -7.44 0.03 14.20
N GLY A 44 -7.39 -0.18 15.52
CA GLY A 44 -8.56 -0.54 16.32
C GLY A 44 -9.62 0.56 16.42
N ALA A 45 -9.27 1.83 16.21
CA ALA A 45 -10.19 2.95 16.26
C ALA A 45 -11.08 3.02 15.01
N THR A 46 -10.49 2.81 13.83
CA THR A 46 -11.24 2.80 12.55
C THR A 46 -11.71 1.40 12.14
N ARG A 47 -11.23 0.35 12.82
CA ARG A 47 -11.43 -1.07 12.47
C ARG A 47 -10.93 -1.40 11.06
N GLU A 48 -9.78 -0.86 10.70
CA GLU A 48 -9.13 -1.05 9.41
C GLU A 48 -7.80 -1.80 9.56
N CYS A 49 -7.36 -2.41 8.47
CA CYS A 49 -6.03 -2.97 8.28
C CYS A 49 -5.26 -2.20 7.22
N LEU A 50 -3.96 -2.02 7.44
CA LEU A 50 -2.97 -1.67 6.44
C LEU A 50 -2.05 -2.86 6.23
N THR A 51 -2.00 -3.37 5.00
CA THR A 51 -1.17 -4.51 4.63
C THR A 51 -0.22 -4.15 3.52
N LEU A 52 1.00 -4.68 3.60
CA LEU A 52 1.96 -4.67 2.51
C LEU A 52 2.39 -6.11 2.24
N HIS A 53 2.27 -6.56 1.00
CA HIS A 53 2.73 -7.89 0.61
C HIS A 53 3.32 -7.89 -0.80
N ARG A 54 4.15 -8.91 -1.08
CA ARG A 54 4.75 -9.10 -2.41
C ARG A 54 3.66 -9.53 -3.39
N ALA A 55 3.65 -8.91 -4.56
CA ALA A 55 2.84 -9.32 -5.70
C ALA A 55 3.72 -10.02 -6.74
N ARG A 56 3.43 -9.84 -8.03
CA ARG A 56 4.15 -10.48 -9.12
C ARG A 56 5.44 -9.74 -9.46
N GLY A 57 6.56 -10.45 -9.51
CA GLY A 57 7.87 -9.87 -9.86
C GLY A 57 8.41 -8.98 -8.75
N ASP A 58 8.86 -7.78 -9.11
CA ASP A 58 9.32 -6.76 -8.16
C ASP A 58 8.18 -5.86 -7.62
N ALA A 59 6.93 -6.13 -8.03
CA ALA A 59 5.78 -5.35 -7.58
C ALA A 59 5.35 -5.74 -6.16
N TRP A 60 4.95 -4.74 -5.39
CA TRP A 60 4.35 -4.88 -4.07
C TRP A 60 2.93 -4.31 -4.07
N MET A 61 2.11 -4.78 -3.14
CA MET A 61 0.75 -4.30 -2.95
C MET A 61 0.58 -3.75 -1.56
N LEU A 62 0.19 -2.48 -1.50
CA LEU A 62 -0.19 -1.78 -0.27
C LEU A 62 -1.71 -1.63 -0.26
N GLU A 63 -2.37 -2.26 0.70
CA GLU A 63 -3.82 -2.22 0.82
C GLU A 63 -4.20 -1.63 2.17
N ARG A 64 -5.14 -0.69 2.15
CA ARG A 64 -5.84 -0.21 3.35
C ARG A 64 -7.33 -0.44 3.19
N GLY A 65 -7.99 -0.96 4.21
CA GLY A 65 -9.44 -1.12 4.20
C GLY A 65 -9.98 -1.66 5.52
N PRO A 66 -11.30 -1.84 5.64
CA PRO A 66 -11.91 -2.41 6.83
C PRO A 66 -11.41 -3.85 7.07
N ILE A 67 -11.35 -4.26 8.33
CA ILE A 67 -11.03 -5.65 8.72
C ILE A 67 -12.07 -6.62 8.12
N ASP A 68 -13.33 -6.20 8.12
CA ASP A 68 -14.44 -6.92 7.48
C ASP A 68 -14.75 -6.24 6.13
N ARG A 69 -14.07 -6.70 5.08
CA ARG A 69 -14.15 -6.14 3.72
C ARG A 69 -14.83 -7.10 2.76
N ASP A 70 -15.45 -6.55 1.72
CA ASP A 70 -15.96 -7.35 0.60
C ASP A 70 -14.79 -7.87 -0.24
N GLU A 71 -14.45 -9.14 -0.05
CA GLU A 71 -13.38 -9.82 -0.79
C GLU A 71 -13.62 -9.86 -2.30
N GLN A 72 -14.87 -9.81 -2.79
CA GLN A 72 -15.15 -9.73 -4.23
C GLN A 72 -14.76 -8.37 -4.79
N GLN A 73 -15.12 -7.29 -4.08
CA GLN A 73 -14.72 -5.95 -4.46
C GLN A 73 -13.19 -5.79 -4.39
N TRP A 74 -12.55 -6.36 -3.37
CA TRP A 74 -11.09 -6.33 -3.24
C TRP A 74 -10.39 -7.10 -4.35
N ALA A 75 -10.91 -8.25 -4.77
CA ALA A 75 -10.37 -8.99 -5.91
C ALA A 75 -10.42 -8.15 -7.19
N VAL A 76 -11.49 -7.36 -7.40
CA VAL A 76 -11.60 -6.44 -8.54
C VAL A 76 -10.55 -5.33 -8.45
N TRP A 77 -10.44 -4.64 -7.31
CA TRP A 77 -9.46 -3.55 -7.13
C TRP A 77 -8.02 -4.04 -7.23
N THR A 78 -7.71 -5.21 -6.65
CA THR A 78 -6.39 -5.85 -6.72
C THR A 78 -6.04 -6.18 -8.17
N ARG A 79 -6.99 -6.73 -8.93
CA ARG A 79 -6.82 -6.97 -10.37
C ARG A 79 -6.59 -5.67 -11.12
N GLU A 80 -7.40 -4.64 -10.87
CA GLU A 80 -7.28 -3.33 -11.54
C GLU A 80 -5.94 -2.63 -11.23
N ALA A 81 -5.44 -2.73 -10.00
CA ALA A 81 -4.13 -2.18 -9.62
C ALA A 81 -2.95 -2.96 -10.22
N MET A 82 -3.13 -4.25 -10.52
CA MET A 82 -2.13 -5.12 -11.16
C MET A 82 -2.15 -5.06 -12.69
N GLU A 83 -3.30 -4.80 -13.28
CA GLU A 83 -3.41 -4.57 -14.72
C GLU A 83 -2.82 -3.17 -15.01
N GLU A 84 -1.70 -3.10 -15.74
CA GLU A 84 -1.15 -1.87 -16.32
C GLU A 84 -2.09 -1.29 -17.40
N LYS A 85 -3.34 -1.01 -17.03
CA LYS A 85 -4.35 -0.40 -17.88
C LYS A 85 -4.75 0.93 -17.31
N ILE A 86 -4.80 1.89 -18.23
CA ILE A 86 -5.29 3.24 -18.09
C ILE A 86 -6.80 3.16 -17.80
N GLY A 87 -7.16 2.79 -16.57
CA GLY A 87 -8.51 2.91 -16.01
C GLY A 87 -8.67 4.26 -15.30
N PRO A 88 -9.89 4.79 -15.15
CA PRO A 88 -10.11 6.12 -14.58
C PRO A 88 -9.72 6.25 -13.09
N ASN A 89 -9.47 5.12 -12.40
CA ASN A 89 -9.17 5.07 -10.98
C ASN A 89 -7.70 4.71 -10.67
N LEU A 90 -6.81 4.75 -11.67
CA LEU A 90 -5.38 4.49 -11.46
C LEU A 90 -4.64 5.80 -11.16
N LEU A 91 -4.20 5.96 -9.90
CA LEU A 91 -3.25 6.99 -9.52
C LEU A 91 -1.84 6.41 -9.58
N HIS A 92 -1.16 6.63 -10.70
CA HIS A 92 0.25 6.28 -10.89
C HIS A 92 1.12 7.42 -10.38
N PHE A 93 1.88 7.17 -9.32
CA PHE A 93 2.90 8.10 -8.82
C PHE A 93 4.27 7.55 -9.18
N GLU A 94 4.96 8.20 -10.11
CA GLU A 94 6.37 7.96 -10.39
C GLU A 94 7.19 8.89 -9.48
N PHE A 95 8.08 8.31 -8.67
CA PHE A 95 9.04 9.07 -7.87
C PHE A 95 10.43 8.79 -8.42
N GLY A 96 11.10 9.83 -8.91
CA GLY A 96 12.53 9.75 -9.24
C GLY A 96 13.38 10.08 -8.02
N ASP A 97 14.68 9.79 -8.10
CA ASP A 97 15.66 10.12 -7.05
C ASP A 97 15.65 11.61 -6.67
N ARG A 98 15.16 12.49 -7.56
CA ARG A 98 15.04 13.94 -7.31
C ARG A 98 13.83 14.33 -6.48
N ASP A 99 12.82 13.47 -6.45
CA ASP A 99 11.59 13.68 -5.69
C ASP A 99 11.73 13.16 -4.25
N ILE A 100 12.84 12.47 -3.98
CA ILE A 100 13.23 11.92 -2.70
C ILE A 100 14.47 12.67 -2.22
N GLY A 101 14.26 13.84 -1.61
CA GLY A 101 15.32 14.73 -1.13
C GLY A 101 16.32 14.09 -0.17
#